data_AF-A0A812W481-F1
#
_entry.id   AF-A0A812W481-F1
#
_cell.length_a   1.000
_cell.length_b   1.000
_cell.length_c   1.000
_cell.angle_alpha   90.00
_cell.angle_beta   90.00
_cell.angle_gamma   90.00
#
_symmetry.space_group_name_H-M   'P 1'
#
loop_
_entity.id
_entity.type
_entity.pdbx_description
1 polymer ?
#
loop_
_entity_poly.entity_id
_entity_poly.type
_entity_poly.pdbx_seq_one_letter_code
_entity_poly.pdbx_strand_id
1 'polypeptide(L)'
;MARVSGAEEIPDGASARVGMFSARFDRGPTEALFRGVYQLLKEKNYPVLMVDAAAGRNFGEMTSAYLGKLKRERGVLLAVCTWNYAEKTDSRYSSYEELRVAHENGLQILPLRMCDDPWPPEPPCGPDHQYDQMGAGAGLVDLAIGPATVYVDCRGKDENCIAARIAETLRPGGPRRPSGHGKGASPGASSAAGYSQQDTEAVVRPSASPSPADIAEAKAWYDLGKKGGGKRNGFSYSKKACYVKALEVDEKYARAWNGLGYEGGGTVKGQAYDAKACYRKTLEVDEKYAVAWRNLGLVGGGTVKGRDYDAKACFVKALELNENFANAWNRLGVVDGGTVKGQAYDEKACYVKALEVDEKHAGAWNNLGNEGGGTVKGRDYNAKECILKALELDEKNANYWDSLGDLAGGGTVKGWAYDKKDCFVRALELSENHMFETVFWRNLGNAGGGTVRGTHYSPDECKAKAEGK
;
A
#
# COMPACT_ATOMS: atom_id res chain seq x y z
N MET A 1 -5.09 -43.94 -16.10
CA MET A 1 -5.47 -42.71 -16.83
C MET A 1 -6.98 -42.56 -16.76
N ALA A 2 -7.48 -41.53 -16.09
CA ALA A 2 -8.82 -40.98 -16.30
C ALA A 2 -8.91 -39.62 -15.57
N ARG A 3 -8.52 -38.54 -16.25
CA ARG A 3 -9.00 -37.18 -15.95
C ARG A 3 -9.92 -36.81 -17.10
N VAL A 4 -11.22 -36.80 -16.84
CA VAL A 4 -12.18 -36.11 -17.70
C VAL A 4 -12.45 -34.78 -17.02
N SER A 5 -11.83 -33.70 -17.51
CA SER A 5 -12.28 -32.33 -17.25
C SER A 5 -12.92 -31.85 -18.54
N GLY A 6 -14.25 -31.93 -18.62
CA GLY A 6 -14.98 -31.34 -19.74
C GLY A 6 -14.70 -29.84 -19.79
N ALA A 7 -14.33 -29.33 -20.95
CA ALA A 7 -14.25 -27.89 -21.18
C ALA A 7 -15.66 -27.30 -21.03
N GLU A 8 -15.85 -26.34 -20.13
CA GLU A 8 -17.12 -25.60 -20.02
C GLU A 8 -17.33 -24.84 -21.35
N GLU A 9 -18.39 -25.18 -22.09
CA GLU A 9 -18.68 -24.59 -23.41
C GLU A 9 -19.28 -23.19 -23.25
N ILE A 10 -18.69 -22.19 -23.93
CA ILE A 10 -19.19 -20.80 -23.94
C ILE A 10 -20.22 -20.66 -25.08
N PRO A 11 -21.51 -20.41 -24.76
CA PRO A 11 -22.58 -20.30 -25.75
C PRO A 11 -22.55 -18.95 -26.48
N ASP A 12 -23.23 -18.84 -27.62
CA ASP A 12 -23.33 -17.59 -28.38
C ASP A 12 -23.95 -16.44 -27.55
N GLY A 13 -23.31 -15.28 -27.63
CA GLY A 13 -23.57 -14.09 -26.81
C GLY A 13 -24.24 -12.94 -27.54
N ALA A 14 -24.74 -13.11 -28.77
CA ALA A 14 -25.25 -11.99 -29.57
C ALA A 14 -26.44 -11.24 -28.91
N SER A 15 -27.19 -11.92 -28.04
CA SER A 15 -28.32 -11.36 -27.27
C SER A 15 -27.97 -11.02 -25.81
N ALA A 16 -26.70 -11.13 -25.43
CA ALA A 16 -26.25 -10.84 -24.07
C ALA A 16 -26.21 -9.34 -23.77
N ARG A 17 -26.28 -8.99 -22.49
CA ARG A 17 -26.11 -7.62 -22.02
C ARG A 17 -24.67 -7.17 -22.22
N VAL A 18 -24.49 -5.85 -22.41
CA VAL A 18 -23.16 -5.26 -22.49
C VAL A 18 -22.41 -5.47 -21.18
N GLY A 19 -21.19 -6.00 -21.28
CA GLY A 19 -20.25 -6.11 -20.16
C GLY A 19 -19.09 -5.13 -20.34
N MET A 20 -18.65 -4.45 -19.30
CA MET A 20 -17.42 -3.64 -19.33
C MET A 20 -16.44 -4.14 -18.29
N PHE A 21 -15.23 -4.53 -18.71
CA PHE A 21 -14.14 -4.86 -17.80
C PHE A 21 -13.59 -3.60 -17.15
N SER A 22 -13.61 -3.59 -15.83
CA SER A 22 -12.97 -2.59 -14.97
C SER A 22 -11.82 -3.27 -14.25
N ALA A 23 -10.59 -2.81 -14.46
CA ALA A 23 -9.38 -3.41 -13.89
C ALA A 23 -8.25 -2.39 -13.79
N ARG A 24 -7.30 -2.61 -12.87
CA ARG A 24 -5.99 -1.95 -12.92
C ARG A 24 -5.03 -2.82 -13.71
N PHE A 25 -4.92 -2.53 -14.99
CA PHE A 25 -4.03 -3.21 -15.91
C PHE A 25 -2.59 -2.71 -15.75
N ASP A 26 -1.69 -3.63 -15.39
CA ASP A 26 -0.29 -3.40 -15.01
C ASP A 26 0.72 -4.13 -15.93
N ARG A 27 0.25 -4.61 -17.09
CA ARG A 27 0.92 -5.54 -18.02
C ARG A 27 1.35 -6.87 -17.39
N GLY A 28 0.75 -7.21 -16.24
CA GLY A 28 1.01 -8.43 -15.51
C GLY A 28 0.15 -9.63 -15.96
N PRO A 29 0.26 -10.76 -15.23
CA PRO A 29 -0.49 -11.99 -15.53
C PRO A 29 -2.01 -11.83 -15.50
N THR A 30 -2.52 -11.00 -14.59
CA THR A 30 -3.97 -10.72 -14.49
C THR A 30 -4.47 -10.00 -15.74
N GLU A 31 -3.72 -9.03 -16.26
CA GLU A 31 -4.07 -8.37 -17.51
C GLU A 31 -4.06 -9.36 -18.69
N ALA A 32 -3.02 -10.19 -18.80
CA ALA A 32 -2.94 -11.20 -19.85
C ALA A 32 -4.15 -12.16 -19.81
N LEU A 33 -4.50 -12.66 -18.62
CA LEU A 33 -5.66 -13.54 -18.40
C LEU A 33 -6.97 -12.88 -18.85
N PHE A 34 -7.26 -11.65 -18.37
CA PHE A 34 -8.52 -11.00 -18.71
C PHE A 34 -8.58 -10.49 -20.14
N ARG A 35 -7.44 -10.19 -20.77
CA ARG A 35 -7.39 -9.96 -22.22
C ARG A 35 -7.72 -11.23 -23.00
N GLY A 36 -7.23 -12.40 -22.57
CA GLY A 36 -7.63 -13.69 -23.14
C GLY A 36 -9.12 -13.97 -22.98
N VAL A 37 -9.66 -13.81 -21.76
CA VAL A 37 -11.10 -13.89 -21.47
C VAL A 37 -11.92 -12.95 -22.36
N TYR A 38 -11.45 -11.71 -22.52
CA TYR A 38 -12.09 -10.72 -23.40
C TYR A 38 -12.12 -11.19 -24.85
N GLN A 39 -11.02 -11.73 -25.39
CA GLN A 39 -11.00 -12.25 -26.76
C GLN A 39 -11.95 -13.44 -26.92
N LEU A 40 -11.96 -14.38 -25.98
CA LEU A 40 -12.89 -15.53 -26.02
C LEU A 40 -14.35 -15.09 -26.04
N LEU A 41 -14.72 -14.11 -25.21
CA LEU A 41 -16.08 -13.54 -25.19
C LEU A 41 -16.41 -12.81 -26.50
N LYS A 42 -15.45 -12.10 -27.09
CA LYS A 42 -15.61 -11.43 -28.40
C LYS A 42 -15.80 -12.44 -29.54
N GLU A 43 -15.03 -13.52 -29.56
CA GLU A 43 -15.16 -14.62 -30.53
C GLU A 43 -16.52 -15.32 -30.45
N LYS A 44 -17.14 -15.31 -29.26
CA LYS A 44 -18.50 -15.83 -29.01
C LYS A 44 -19.60 -14.77 -29.13
N ASN A 45 -19.33 -13.64 -29.80
CA ASN A 45 -20.28 -12.56 -30.08
C ASN A 45 -20.85 -11.82 -28.85
N TYR A 46 -20.19 -11.88 -27.68
CA TYR A 46 -20.62 -11.06 -26.54
C TYR A 46 -20.28 -9.58 -26.75
N PRO A 47 -21.19 -8.64 -26.41
CA PRO A 47 -20.92 -7.22 -26.48
C PRO A 47 -20.10 -6.74 -25.26
N VAL A 48 -18.84 -7.18 -25.16
CA VAL A 48 -17.91 -6.78 -24.11
C VAL A 48 -17.04 -5.59 -24.50
N LEU A 49 -16.73 -4.74 -23.51
CA LEU A 49 -15.91 -3.54 -23.62
C LEU A 49 -14.69 -3.65 -22.70
N MET A 50 -13.52 -3.27 -23.19
CA MET A 50 -12.27 -3.20 -22.42
C MET A 50 -11.43 -2.06 -22.97
N VAL A 51 -10.92 -1.19 -22.10
CA VAL A 51 -10.07 -0.06 -22.52
C VAL A 51 -8.63 -0.57 -22.70
N ASP A 52 -8.05 -0.34 -23.87
CA ASP A 52 -6.67 -0.74 -24.15
C ASP A 52 -5.69 0.42 -23.84
N ALA A 53 -4.74 0.17 -22.94
CA ALA A 53 -3.70 1.13 -22.54
C ALA A 53 -2.62 1.37 -23.62
N ALA A 54 -2.67 0.68 -24.76
CA ALA A 54 -1.65 0.74 -25.81
C ALA A 54 -1.74 1.96 -26.76
N ALA A 55 -2.85 2.71 -26.79
CA ALA A 55 -3.04 3.80 -27.75
C ALA A 55 -3.06 5.18 -27.07
N GLY A 56 -1.95 5.91 -27.22
CA GLY A 56 -1.78 7.25 -26.70
C GLY A 56 -2.90 8.22 -27.12
N ARG A 57 -3.37 8.97 -26.11
CA ARG A 57 -4.22 10.18 -26.11
C ARG A 57 -5.74 10.08 -25.88
N ASN A 58 -6.39 8.91 -25.89
CA ASN A 58 -7.88 8.87 -25.76
C ASN A 58 -8.44 7.98 -24.62
N PHE A 59 -7.61 7.53 -23.66
CA PHE A 59 -8.02 6.62 -22.57
C PHE A 59 -9.24 7.12 -21.78
N GLY A 60 -9.27 8.42 -21.47
CA GLY A 60 -10.36 9.02 -20.72
C GLY A 60 -11.68 9.17 -21.47
N GLU A 61 -11.60 9.55 -22.74
CA GLU A 61 -12.78 9.68 -23.62
C GLU A 61 -13.43 8.31 -23.86
N MET A 62 -12.62 7.27 -24.04
CA MET A 62 -13.09 5.89 -24.24
C MET A 62 -13.77 5.34 -22.99
N THR A 63 -13.18 5.54 -21.81
CA THR A 63 -13.78 5.14 -20.52
C THR A 63 -15.14 5.83 -20.32
N SER A 64 -15.22 7.13 -20.62
CA SER A 64 -16.47 7.90 -20.53
C SER A 64 -17.53 7.40 -21.52
N ALA A 65 -17.14 7.10 -22.76
CA ALA A 65 -18.04 6.56 -23.78
C ALA A 65 -18.57 5.17 -23.39
N TYR A 66 -17.72 4.31 -22.83
CA TYR A 66 -18.08 2.96 -22.38
C TYR A 66 -19.02 2.98 -21.18
N LEU A 67 -18.73 3.79 -20.15
CA LEU A 67 -19.64 3.97 -19.02
C LEU A 67 -21.00 4.55 -19.47
N GLY A 68 -20.98 5.51 -20.41
CA GLY A 68 -22.18 6.05 -21.02
C GLY A 68 -23.01 4.99 -21.76
N LYS A 69 -22.35 4.09 -22.50
CA LYS A 69 -22.99 2.94 -23.15
C LYS A 69 -23.57 1.97 -22.13
N LEU A 70 -22.80 1.62 -21.10
CA LEU A 70 -23.22 0.73 -20.02
C LEU A 70 -24.49 1.26 -19.32
N LYS A 71 -24.56 2.57 -19.09
CA LYS A 71 -25.74 3.23 -18.53
C LYS A 71 -26.96 3.16 -19.44
N ARG A 72 -26.82 3.47 -20.74
CA ARG A 72 -27.93 3.44 -21.71
C ARG A 72 -28.51 2.03 -21.89
N GLU A 73 -27.64 1.03 -21.93
CA GLU A 73 -28.02 -0.36 -22.24
C GLU A 73 -28.24 -1.22 -20.98
N ARG A 74 -28.20 -0.59 -19.78
CA ARG A 74 -28.26 -1.28 -18.47
C ARG A 74 -27.31 -2.49 -18.42
N GLY A 75 -26.07 -2.26 -18.81
CA GLY A 75 -25.01 -3.27 -18.85
C GLY A 75 -24.56 -3.73 -17.45
N VAL A 76 -23.48 -4.50 -17.44
CA VAL A 76 -22.85 -5.05 -16.23
C VAL A 76 -21.41 -4.56 -16.15
N LEU A 77 -21.01 -4.01 -15.02
CA LEU A 77 -19.61 -3.73 -14.72
C LEU A 77 -18.94 -5.03 -14.25
N LEU A 78 -17.95 -5.49 -15.00
CA LEU A 78 -17.15 -6.68 -14.69
C LEU A 78 -15.91 -6.23 -13.90
N ALA A 79 -16.03 -6.22 -12.57
CA ALA A 79 -15.04 -5.65 -11.65
C ALA A 79 -13.93 -6.66 -11.34
N VAL A 80 -12.77 -6.52 -11.98
CA VAL A 80 -11.60 -7.39 -11.76
C VAL A 80 -10.92 -7.06 -10.44
N CYS A 81 -11.35 -7.76 -9.39
CA CYS A 81 -11.01 -7.50 -8.00
C CYS A 81 -9.63 -8.06 -7.63
N THR A 82 -8.57 -7.32 -7.98
CA THR A 82 -7.22 -7.48 -7.41
C THR A 82 -7.14 -6.83 -6.02
N TRP A 83 -6.03 -7.05 -5.30
CA TRP A 83 -5.85 -6.55 -3.93
C TRP A 83 -5.95 -5.02 -3.81
N ASN A 84 -5.66 -4.30 -4.88
CA ASN A 84 -5.73 -2.83 -4.98
C ASN A 84 -6.86 -2.35 -5.90
N TYR A 85 -7.89 -3.17 -6.12
CA TYR A 85 -9.04 -2.77 -6.92
C TYR A 85 -9.77 -1.61 -6.26
N ALA A 86 -10.15 -0.62 -7.07
CA ALA A 86 -10.72 0.65 -6.61
C ALA A 86 -9.80 1.48 -5.68
N GLU A 87 -8.48 1.27 -5.75
CA GLU A 87 -7.53 2.25 -5.18
C GLU A 87 -7.70 3.60 -5.87
N LYS A 88 -7.93 4.61 -5.05
CA LYS A 88 -8.09 5.97 -5.52
C LYS A 88 -6.73 6.54 -5.91
N THR A 89 -6.67 7.16 -7.07
CA THR A 89 -5.47 7.79 -7.64
C THR A 89 -5.82 9.16 -8.20
N ASP A 90 -4.84 9.92 -8.70
CA ASP A 90 -5.09 11.18 -9.41
C ASP A 90 -5.87 11.00 -10.74
N SER A 91 -5.97 9.77 -11.25
CA SER A 91 -6.65 9.51 -12.51
C SER A 91 -8.17 9.56 -12.36
N ARG A 92 -8.80 10.48 -13.10
CA ARG A 92 -10.26 10.56 -13.32
C ARG A 92 -10.84 9.35 -14.07
N TYR A 93 -9.97 8.48 -14.59
CA TYR A 93 -10.30 7.29 -15.34
C TYR A 93 -9.57 6.13 -14.66
N SER A 94 -10.11 5.65 -13.55
CA SER A 94 -9.54 4.60 -12.72
C SER A 94 -10.63 3.60 -12.33
N SER A 95 -10.24 2.41 -11.90
CA SER A 95 -11.19 1.41 -11.39
C SER A 95 -12.04 1.94 -10.23
N TYR A 96 -11.53 2.90 -9.45
CA TYR A 96 -12.27 3.61 -8.41
C TYR A 96 -13.44 4.42 -9.02
N GLU A 97 -13.15 5.27 -10.00
CA GLU A 97 -14.16 6.11 -10.66
C GLU A 97 -15.17 5.27 -11.45
N GLU A 98 -14.73 4.19 -12.08
CA GLU A 98 -15.61 3.24 -12.79
C GLU A 98 -16.59 2.55 -11.82
N LEU A 99 -16.09 2.05 -10.69
CA LEU A 99 -16.91 1.43 -9.66
C LEU A 99 -17.89 2.44 -9.05
N ARG A 100 -17.42 3.66 -8.78
CA ARG A 100 -18.22 4.75 -8.21
C ARG A 100 -19.40 5.09 -9.12
N VAL A 101 -19.12 5.32 -10.40
CA VAL A 101 -20.16 5.62 -11.41
C VAL A 101 -21.15 4.46 -11.54
N ALA A 102 -20.68 3.21 -11.55
CA ALA A 102 -21.56 2.05 -11.62
C ALA A 102 -22.49 1.94 -10.40
N HIS A 103 -21.95 2.12 -9.19
CA HIS A 103 -22.71 2.08 -7.95
C HIS A 103 -23.74 3.22 -7.87
N GLU A 104 -23.33 4.47 -8.10
CA GLU A 104 -24.20 5.65 -8.06
C GLU A 104 -25.36 5.60 -9.08
N ASN A 105 -25.15 4.92 -10.21
CA ASN A 105 -26.16 4.78 -11.26
C ASN A 105 -26.93 3.46 -11.17
N GLY A 106 -26.73 2.66 -10.12
CA GLY A 106 -27.43 1.39 -9.91
C GLY A 106 -27.18 0.36 -11.01
N LEU A 107 -26.01 0.38 -11.63
CA LEU A 107 -25.60 -0.65 -12.59
C LEU A 107 -25.31 -1.95 -11.85
N GLN A 108 -25.53 -3.09 -12.51
CA GLN A 108 -25.13 -4.36 -11.94
C GLN A 108 -23.62 -4.46 -11.94
N ILE A 109 -23.04 -4.79 -10.79
CA ILE A 109 -21.61 -5.04 -10.63
C ILE A 109 -21.44 -6.56 -10.45
N LEU A 110 -20.60 -7.17 -11.28
CA LEU A 110 -20.16 -8.55 -11.14
C LEU A 110 -18.69 -8.53 -10.70
N PRO A 111 -18.41 -8.79 -9.41
CA PRO A 111 -17.05 -8.94 -8.94
C PRO A 111 -16.41 -10.21 -9.49
N LEU A 112 -15.21 -10.07 -10.04
CA LEU A 112 -14.35 -11.14 -10.54
C LEU A 112 -13.17 -11.24 -9.59
N ARG A 113 -13.27 -12.13 -8.60
CA ARG A 113 -12.31 -12.23 -7.49
C ARG A 113 -10.96 -12.77 -7.99
N MET A 114 -9.94 -11.91 -7.91
CA MET A 114 -8.55 -12.26 -8.19
C MET A 114 -7.66 -12.16 -6.95
N CYS A 115 -8.06 -11.39 -5.95
CA CYS A 115 -7.37 -11.32 -4.68
C CYS A 115 -7.73 -12.51 -3.79
N ASP A 116 -6.73 -12.96 -3.04
CA ASP A 116 -6.96 -13.73 -1.82
C ASP A 116 -7.50 -12.82 -0.73
N ASP A 117 -7.59 -13.33 0.51
CA ASP A 117 -8.11 -12.54 1.62
C ASP A 117 -7.22 -11.32 1.92
N PRO A 118 -7.81 -10.17 2.33
CA PRO A 118 -9.22 -9.97 2.69
C PRO A 118 -10.21 -9.92 1.50
N TRP A 119 -11.47 -10.30 1.75
CA TRP A 119 -12.60 -10.12 0.82
C TRP A 119 -13.73 -9.34 1.50
N PRO A 120 -14.23 -8.26 0.88
CA PRO A 120 -13.84 -7.73 -0.43
C PRO A 120 -12.44 -7.10 -0.45
N PRO A 121 -11.90 -6.71 -1.63
CA PRO A 121 -10.58 -6.10 -1.71
C PRO A 121 -10.49 -4.84 -0.83
N GLU A 122 -9.38 -4.70 -0.12
CA GLU A 122 -9.09 -3.51 0.66
C GLU A 122 -8.02 -2.69 -0.08
N PRO A 123 -8.40 -1.78 -0.99
CA PRO A 123 -7.42 -0.94 -1.66
C PRO A 123 -6.64 -0.09 -0.64
N PRO A 124 -5.35 0.19 -0.91
CA PRO A 124 -4.54 1.05 -0.08
C PRO A 124 -5.22 2.39 0.21
N CYS A 125 -5.24 2.75 1.49
CA CYS A 125 -5.79 4.00 1.99
C CYS A 125 -5.18 4.33 3.36
N GLY A 126 -5.55 5.49 3.92
CA GLY A 126 -5.12 5.93 5.25
C GLY A 126 -4.25 7.20 5.20
N PRO A 127 -3.87 7.77 6.35
CA PRO A 127 -3.32 9.14 6.46
C PRO A 127 -2.13 9.44 5.53
N ASP A 128 -1.32 8.43 5.24
CA ASP A 128 -0.13 8.52 4.40
C ASP A 128 -0.41 8.18 2.91
N HIS A 129 -1.62 7.74 2.57
CA HIS A 129 -2.03 7.42 1.21
C HIS A 129 -2.34 8.70 0.42
N GLN A 130 -1.53 8.97 -0.60
CA GLN A 130 -1.50 10.22 -1.37
C GLN A 130 -2.88 10.72 -1.85
N TYR A 131 -3.79 9.81 -2.20
CA TYR A 131 -5.09 10.17 -2.79
C TYR A 131 -6.30 9.70 -1.95
N ASP A 132 -6.06 8.91 -0.90
CA ASP A 132 -7.13 8.25 -0.15
C ASP A 132 -6.93 8.22 1.36
N GLN A 133 -6.74 9.41 1.93
CA GLN A 133 -6.48 9.55 3.36
C GLN A 133 -7.62 9.09 4.26
N MET A 134 -8.84 9.13 3.73
CA MET A 134 -10.08 8.83 4.47
C MET A 134 -10.66 7.45 4.12
N GLY A 135 -10.00 6.66 3.26
CA GLY A 135 -10.48 5.32 2.88
C GLY A 135 -11.75 5.32 2.03
N ALA A 136 -11.93 6.31 1.15
CA ALA A 136 -13.05 6.37 0.21
C ALA A 136 -13.06 5.19 -0.77
N GLY A 137 -11.88 4.71 -1.20
CA GLY A 137 -11.75 3.52 -2.05
C GLY A 137 -12.25 2.27 -1.34
N ALA A 138 -11.75 2.02 -0.13
CA ALA A 138 -12.19 0.89 0.69
C ALA A 138 -13.68 0.98 1.02
N GLY A 139 -14.17 2.16 1.43
CA GLY A 139 -15.59 2.37 1.72
C GLY A 139 -16.49 2.17 0.50
N LEU A 140 -16.03 2.55 -0.70
CA LEU A 140 -16.78 2.28 -1.94
C LEU A 140 -16.81 0.78 -2.26
N VAL A 141 -15.70 0.06 -2.06
CA VAL A 141 -15.66 -1.39 -2.23
C VAL A 141 -16.62 -2.07 -1.26
N ASP A 142 -16.67 -1.65 0.00
CA ASP A 142 -17.63 -2.19 0.98
C ASP A 142 -19.09 -1.95 0.58
N LEU A 143 -19.40 -0.77 0.03
CA LEU A 143 -20.76 -0.42 -0.41
C LEU A 143 -21.17 -1.14 -1.69
N ALA A 144 -20.24 -1.32 -2.64
CA ALA A 144 -20.53 -1.80 -3.98
C ALA A 144 -20.27 -3.30 -4.17
N ILE A 145 -19.32 -3.85 -3.42
CA ILE A 145 -18.80 -5.22 -3.50
C ILE A 145 -18.68 -5.82 -2.09
N GLY A 146 -19.53 -5.42 -1.13
CA GLY A 146 -19.45 -5.88 0.26
C GLY A 146 -19.43 -7.40 0.45
N PRO A 147 -19.11 -7.92 1.66
CA PRO A 147 -18.84 -9.35 1.91
C PRO A 147 -19.93 -10.35 1.46
N ALA A 148 -21.19 -9.91 1.39
CA ALA A 148 -22.32 -10.73 0.95
C ALA A 148 -22.56 -10.71 -0.58
N THR A 149 -21.72 -10.00 -1.33
CA THR A 149 -21.85 -9.87 -2.79
C THR A 149 -21.44 -11.18 -3.46
N VAL A 150 -22.30 -11.70 -4.33
CA VAL A 150 -21.98 -12.87 -5.16
C VAL A 150 -20.90 -12.48 -6.17
N TYR A 151 -19.84 -13.27 -6.25
CA TYR A 151 -18.70 -13.04 -7.14
C TYR A 151 -18.37 -14.29 -7.95
N VAL A 152 -17.63 -14.11 -9.04
CA VAL A 152 -16.99 -15.21 -9.77
C VAL A 152 -15.58 -15.38 -9.19
N ASP A 153 -15.28 -16.57 -8.66
CA ASP A 153 -13.92 -16.88 -8.20
C ASP A 153 -13.03 -17.22 -9.40
N CYS A 154 -12.16 -16.28 -9.77
CA CYS A 154 -11.27 -16.42 -10.92
C CYS A 154 -9.91 -17.00 -10.53
N ARG A 155 -9.65 -17.23 -9.24
CA ARG A 155 -8.34 -17.67 -8.76
C ARG A 155 -8.04 -19.09 -9.22
N GLY A 156 -6.89 -19.25 -9.89
CA GLY A 156 -6.44 -20.54 -10.42
C GLY A 156 -7.34 -21.12 -11.51
N LYS A 157 -8.25 -20.32 -12.09
CA LYS A 157 -9.09 -20.70 -13.22
C LYS A 157 -8.44 -20.26 -14.53
N ASP A 158 -8.66 -21.05 -15.58
CA ASP A 158 -8.27 -20.67 -16.94
C ASP A 158 -9.28 -19.70 -17.56
N GLU A 159 -8.90 -19.15 -18.71
CA GLU A 159 -9.67 -18.14 -19.44
C GLU A 159 -11.07 -18.65 -19.85
N ASN A 160 -11.18 -19.93 -20.23
CA ASN A 160 -12.45 -20.53 -20.65
C ASN A 160 -13.44 -20.63 -19.49
N CYS A 161 -12.99 -21.11 -18.32
CA CYS A 161 -13.83 -21.23 -17.14
C CYS A 161 -14.32 -19.85 -16.68
N ILE A 162 -13.45 -18.84 -16.68
CA ILE A 162 -13.82 -17.46 -16.32
C ILE A 162 -14.83 -16.89 -17.33
N ALA A 163 -14.57 -17.06 -18.63
CA ALA A 163 -15.46 -16.58 -19.68
C ALA A 163 -16.85 -17.24 -19.62
N ALA A 164 -16.94 -18.54 -19.33
CA ALA A 164 -18.20 -19.25 -19.17
C ALA A 164 -19.05 -18.67 -18.01
N ARG A 165 -18.44 -18.37 -16.86
CA ARG A 165 -19.12 -17.75 -15.72
C ARG A 165 -19.57 -16.31 -15.97
N ILE A 166 -18.77 -15.54 -16.71
CA ILE A 166 -19.17 -14.20 -17.15
C ILE A 166 -20.36 -14.31 -18.11
N ALA A 167 -20.31 -15.24 -19.07
CA ALA A 167 -21.39 -15.50 -20.01
C ALA A 167 -22.71 -15.86 -19.31
N GLU A 168 -22.68 -16.69 -18.27
CA GLU A 168 -23.87 -16.99 -17.44
C GLU A 168 -24.52 -15.72 -16.87
N THR A 169 -23.72 -14.73 -16.48
CA THR A 169 -24.22 -13.47 -15.89
C THR A 169 -24.75 -12.49 -16.94
N LEU A 170 -24.10 -12.43 -18.11
CA LEU A 170 -24.48 -11.48 -19.16
C LEU A 170 -25.74 -11.91 -19.93
N ARG A 171 -26.11 -13.19 -19.90
CA ARG A 171 -27.30 -13.68 -20.59
C ARG A 171 -28.60 -13.26 -19.89
N PRO A 172 -29.67 -12.89 -20.63
CA PRO A 172 -30.96 -12.58 -20.04
C PRO A 172 -31.59 -13.84 -19.40
N GLY A 173 -31.81 -13.85 -18.09
CA GLY A 173 -32.55 -14.94 -17.40
C GLY A 173 -31.96 -15.50 -16.10
N GLY A 174 -30.80 -15.02 -15.62
CA GLY A 174 -30.21 -15.44 -14.34
C GLY A 174 -31.03 -15.01 -13.09
N PRO A 175 -30.86 -15.69 -11.93
CA PRO A 175 -31.74 -15.54 -10.78
C PRO A 175 -31.75 -14.12 -10.22
N ARG A 176 -32.93 -13.48 -10.18
CA ARG A 176 -33.17 -12.19 -9.52
C ARG A 176 -33.53 -12.40 -8.04
N ARG A 177 -32.86 -11.69 -7.13
CA ARG A 177 -33.23 -11.64 -5.70
C ARG A 177 -34.50 -10.78 -5.47
N PRO A 178 -35.33 -11.12 -4.46
CA PRO A 178 -36.49 -10.31 -4.09
C PRO A 178 -36.08 -9.08 -3.27
N SER A 179 -36.73 -7.95 -3.55
CA SER A 179 -36.58 -6.66 -2.86
C SER A 179 -37.26 -6.69 -1.49
N GLY A 180 -36.49 -6.55 -0.40
CA GLY A 180 -37.03 -6.39 0.96
C GLY A 180 -37.18 -4.92 1.33
N HIS A 181 -38.40 -4.39 1.19
CA HIS A 181 -38.90 -3.22 1.93
C HIS A 181 -40.27 -3.63 2.48
N GLY A 182 -40.45 -3.66 3.80
CA GLY A 182 -41.74 -4.00 4.41
C GLY A 182 -41.67 -4.15 5.91
N LYS A 183 -42.48 -3.35 6.61
CA LYS A 183 -42.49 -3.10 8.05
C LYS A 183 -43.04 -4.26 8.89
N GLY A 184 -42.80 -4.15 10.20
CA GLY A 184 -43.14 -5.09 11.27
C GLY A 184 -44.56 -5.64 11.33
N ALA A 185 -44.66 -6.85 11.89
CA ALA A 185 -45.57 -7.20 12.99
C ALA A 185 -45.28 -8.65 13.43
N SER A 186 -45.09 -8.87 14.73
CA SER A 186 -45.43 -10.14 15.42
C SER A 186 -46.88 -10.02 15.95
N PRO A 187 -47.56 -11.06 16.49
CA PRO A 187 -47.10 -12.41 16.87
C PRO A 187 -48.08 -13.55 16.50
N GLY A 188 -47.69 -14.80 16.78
CA GLY A 188 -48.62 -15.96 16.82
C GLY A 188 -47.92 -17.30 17.05
N ALA A 189 -48.17 -17.92 18.21
CA ALA A 189 -47.62 -19.19 18.65
C ALA A 189 -48.30 -20.42 18.00
N SER A 190 -47.58 -21.54 17.84
CA SER A 190 -47.82 -22.81 18.58
C SER A 190 -47.10 -24.03 18.00
N SER A 191 -46.78 -24.97 18.90
CA SER A 191 -46.47 -26.42 18.77
C SER A 191 -45.28 -26.84 17.89
N ALA A 192 -44.16 -27.34 18.43
CA ALA A 192 -43.90 -28.57 19.19
C ALA A 192 -43.60 -29.82 18.33
N ALA A 193 -42.41 -30.40 18.59
CA ALA A 193 -41.78 -31.67 18.15
C ALA A 193 -40.45 -31.36 17.43
N GLY A 194 -39.24 -31.66 17.91
CA GLY A 194 -38.78 -32.69 18.83
C GLY A 194 -37.85 -33.64 18.07
N TYR A 195 -36.54 -33.36 18.03
CA TYR A 195 -35.48 -34.34 17.76
C TYR A 195 -34.13 -33.86 18.31
N SER A 196 -33.44 -34.77 18.99
CA SER A 196 -32.19 -34.63 19.74
C SER A 196 -30.98 -34.33 18.87
N GLN A 197 -30.13 -33.38 19.28
CA GLN A 197 -28.73 -33.30 18.84
C GLN A 197 -27.82 -33.69 20.01
N GLN A 198 -26.97 -34.69 19.76
CA GLN A 198 -25.78 -34.95 20.56
C GLN A 198 -24.72 -33.93 20.14
N ASP A 199 -24.30 -33.09 21.08
CA ASP A 199 -23.14 -32.23 20.96
C ASP A 199 -21.87 -33.09 20.92
N THR A 200 -21.11 -32.99 19.83
CA THR A 200 -19.68 -33.27 19.84
C THR A 200 -18.94 -31.97 19.56
N GLU A 201 -18.55 -31.29 20.63
CA GLU A 201 -17.57 -30.20 20.61
C GLU A 201 -16.21 -30.74 20.12
N ALA A 202 -15.72 -30.20 19.00
CA ALA A 202 -14.35 -30.43 18.56
C ALA A 202 -13.40 -29.58 19.42
N VAL A 203 -12.76 -30.23 20.38
CA VAL A 203 -11.67 -29.67 21.19
C VAL A 203 -10.52 -29.22 20.28
N VAL A 204 -10.30 -27.90 20.19
CA VAL A 204 -9.10 -27.33 19.55
C VAL A 204 -7.88 -27.66 20.42
N ARG A 205 -6.98 -28.49 19.91
CA ARG A 205 -5.70 -28.81 20.56
C ARG A 205 -4.70 -27.66 20.38
N PRO A 206 -3.77 -27.42 21.34
CA PRO A 206 -2.70 -26.44 21.19
C PRO A 206 -1.80 -26.81 20.01
N SER A 207 -1.37 -25.82 19.22
CA SER A 207 -0.44 -26.04 18.11
C SER A 207 0.88 -26.62 18.62
N ALA A 208 1.30 -27.74 18.04
CA ALA A 208 2.61 -28.32 18.31
C ALA A 208 3.73 -27.32 17.93
N SER A 209 4.83 -27.34 18.69
CA SER A 209 6.00 -26.51 18.33
C SER A 209 6.54 -26.93 16.95
N PRO A 210 6.99 -25.99 16.10
CA PRO A 210 7.42 -26.28 14.74
C PRO A 210 8.62 -27.23 14.73
N SER A 211 8.62 -28.19 13.79
CA SER A 211 9.74 -29.10 13.58
C SER A 211 10.94 -28.36 12.97
N PRO A 212 12.16 -28.94 13.02
CA PRO A 212 13.32 -28.36 12.33
C PRO A 212 13.09 -28.13 10.82
N ALA A 213 12.28 -28.96 10.18
CA ALA A 213 11.90 -28.80 8.78
C ALA A 213 10.99 -27.58 8.57
N ASP A 214 10.03 -27.36 9.48
CA ASP A 214 9.13 -26.18 9.44
C ASP A 214 9.93 -24.89 9.60
N ILE A 215 10.91 -24.86 10.52
CA ILE A 215 11.79 -23.70 10.72
C ILE A 215 12.60 -23.41 9.44
N ALA A 216 13.13 -24.44 8.79
CA ALA A 216 13.87 -24.29 7.54
C ALA A 216 12.97 -23.77 6.40
N GLU A 217 11.73 -24.26 6.32
CA GLU A 217 10.76 -23.84 5.32
C GLU A 217 10.28 -22.40 5.55
N ALA A 218 9.98 -22.01 6.79
CA ALA A 218 9.64 -20.63 7.15
C ALA A 218 10.78 -19.67 6.79
N LYS A 219 12.03 -20.07 7.07
CA LYS A 219 13.21 -19.30 6.65
C LYS A 219 13.30 -19.16 5.14
N ALA A 220 13.05 -20.22 4.38
CA ALA A 220 13.09 -20.18 2.92
C ALA A 220 12.03 -19.22 2.34
N TRP A 221 10.82 -19.22 2.90
CA TRP A 221 9.78 -18.24 2.55
C TRP A 221 10.20 -16.81 2.88
N TYR A 222 10.75 -16.59 4.08
CA TYR A 222 11.26 -15.27 4.45
C TYR A 222 12.38 -14.78 3.52
N ASP A 223 13.34 -15.64 3.19
CA ASP A 223 14.46 -15.29 2.31
C ASP A 223 13.98 -14.96 0.89
N LEU A 224 12.92 -15.63 0.41
CA LEU A 224 12.26 -15.29 -0.84
C LEU A 224 11.60 -13.90 -0.76
N GLY A 225 10.85 -13.63 0.31
CA GLY A 225 10.24 -12.31 0.56
C GLY A 225 11.29 -11.21 0.62
N LYS A 226 12.40 -11.43 1.33
CA LYS A 226 13.52 -10.48 1.42
C LYS A 226 14.10 -10.10 0.06
N LYS A 227 14.05 -11.00 -0.94
CA LYS A 227 14.49 -10.74 -2.32
C LYS A 227 13.45 -10.02 -3.19
N GLY A 228 12.30 -9.66 -2.63
CA GLY A 228 11.18 -9.04 -3.35
C GLY A 228 10.03 -9.99 -3.69
N GLY A 229 10.13 -11.26 -3.29
CA GLY A 229 9.20 -12.32 -3.67
C GLY A 229 9.79 -13.26 -4.71
N GLY A 230 8.94 -14.06 -5.36
CA GLY A 230 9.36 -14.93 -6.46
C GLY A 230 8.45 -16.13 -6.67
N LYS A 231 8.90 -17.10 -7.48
CA LYS A 231 8.10 -18.27 -7.84
C LYS A 231 8.43 -19.49 -6.99
N ARG A 232 7.41 -20.18 -6.48
CA ARG A 232 7.52 -21.51 -5.84
C ARG A 232 6.36 -22.39 -6.30
N ASN A 233 6.63 -23.64 -6.64
CA ASN A 233 5.63 -24.63 -7.07
C ASN A 233 4.71 -24.13 -8.20
N GLY A 234 5.24 -23.34 -9.14
CA GLY A 234 4.47 -22.78 -10.26
C GLY A 234 3.67 -21.51 -9.95
N PHE A 235 3.59 -21.08 -8.69
CA PHE A 235 2.89 -19.86 -8.27
C PHE A 235 3.89 -18.72 -8.02
N SER A 236 3.46 -17.48 -8.30
CA SER A 236 4.23 -16.27 -8.01
C SER A 236 3.76 -15.65 -6.71
N TYR A 237 4.69 -15.27 -5.85
CA TYR A 237 4.44 -14.68 -4.54
C TYR A 237 5.06 -13.30 -4.47
N SER A 238 4.30 -12.32 -4.00
CA SER A 238 4.84 -11.01 -3.63
C SER A 238 5.70 -11.12 -2.37
N LYS A 239 6.46 -10.06 -2.06
CA LYS A 239 7.22 -9.94 -0.82
C LYS A 239 6.34 -10.16 0.42
N LYS A 240 5.20 -9.45 0.50
CA LYS A 240 4.20 -9.59 1.56
C LYS A 240 3.66 -11.01 1.68
N ALA A 241 3.28 -11.64 0.56
CA ALA A 241 2.77 -13.01 0.55
C ALA A 241 3.80 -14.03 1.06
N CYS A 242 5.08 -13.85 0.72
CA CYS A 242 6.16 -14.70 1.22
C CYS A 242 6.30 -14.60 2.75
N TYR A 243 6.16 -13.40 3.33
CA TYR A 243 6.20 -13.25 4.79
C TYR A 243 5.00 -13.89 5.48
N VAL A 244 3.79 -13.77 4.89
CA VAL A 244 2.60 -14.48 5.39
C VAL A 244 2.82 -15.99 5.37
N LYS A 245 3.34 -16.55 4.26
CA LYS A 245 3.65 -17.99 4.16
C LYS A 245 4.68 -18.43 5.20
N ALA A 246 5.70 -17.62 5.47
CA ALA A 246 6.66 -17.91 6.53
C ALA A 246 5.98 -18.01 7.91
N LEU A 247 5.00 -17.15 8.19
CA LEU A 247 4.28 -17.08 9.47
C LEU A 247 3.17 -18.13 9.61
N GLU A 248 2.60 -18.58 8.49
CA GLU A 248 1.69 -19.73 8.47
C GLU A 248 2.41 -21.01 8.88
N VAL A 249 3.68 -21.17 8.45
CA VAL A 249 4.56 -22.28 8.82
C VAL A 249 5.07 -22.13 10.26
N ASP A 250 5.65 -20.98 10.59
CA ASP A 250 6.17 -20.69 11.93
C ASP A 250 5.80 -19.27 12.39
N GLU A 251 4.79 -19.19 13.25
CA GLU A 251 4.34 -17.92 13.84
C GLU A 251 5.37 -17.30 14.80
N LYS A 252 6.35 -18.08 15.26
CA LYS A 252 7.46 -17.60 16.09
C LYS A 252 8.64 -17.10 15.24
N TYR A 253 8.47 -16.97 13.93
CA TYR A 253 9.50 -16.43 13.06
C TYR A 253 9.51 -14.89 13.07
N ALA A 254 10.10 -14.30 14.11
CA ALA A 254 10.13 -12.86 14.40
C ALA A 254 10.51 -11.98 13.19
N ARG A 255 11.46 -12.45 12.37
CA ARG A 255 11.93 -11.75 11.15
C ARG A 255 10.81 -11.57 10.12
N ALA A 256 9.93 -12.56 9.95
CA ALA A 256 8.81 -12.45 9.02
C ALA A 256 7.72 -11.52 9.54
N TRP A 257 7.45 -11.48 10.85
CA TRP A 257 6.57 -10.46 11.43
C TRP A 257 7.08 -9.05 11.15
N ASN A 258 8.38 -8.79 11.36
CA ASN A 258 8.95 -7.48 11.10
C ASN A 258 8.94 -7.15 9.59
N GLY A 259 9.22 -8.14 8.74
CA GLY A 259 9.11 -8.00 7.29
C GLY A 259 7.69 -7.69 6.84
N LEU A 260 6.69 -8.38 7.39
CA LEU A 260 5.28 -8.13 7.11
C LEU A 260 4.85 -6.73 7.54
N GLY A 261 5.29 -6.29 8.73
CA GLY A 261 5.02 -4.92 9.20
C GLY A 261 5.65 -3.86 8.31
N TYR A 262 6.86 -4.08 7.79
CA TYR A 262 7.49 -3.21 6.80
C TYR A 262 6.68 -3.08 5.49
N GLU A 263 5.91 -4.11 5.13
CA GLU A 263 5.00 -4.10 3.98
C GLU A 263 3.59 -3.59 4.33
N GLY A 264 3.42 -2.93 5.48
CA GLY A 264 2.14 -2.38 5.94
C GLY A 264 1.24 -3.36 6.70
N GLY A 265 1.67 -4.60 6.95
CA GLY A 265 0.89 -5.62 7.64
C GLY A 265 0.28 -6.68 6.72
N GLY A 266 -0.62 -7.53 7.22
CA GLY A 266 -1.32 -8.56 6.46
C GLY A 266 -2.11 -9.54 7.33
N THR A 267 -2.71 -10.54 6.69
CA THR A 267 -3.51 -11.58 7.37
C THR A 267 -2.70 -12.84 7.56
N VAL A 268 -2.60 -13.32 8.80
CA VAL A 268 -1.90 -14.56 9.16
C VAL A 268 -2.90 -15.45 9.89
N LYS A 269 -3.14 -16.67 9.36
CA LYS A 269 -4.11 -17.64 9.91
C LYS A 269 -5.50 -17.04 10.20
N GLY A 270 -5.98 -16.19 9.29
CA GLY A 270 -7.31 -15.57 9.39
C GLY A 270 -7.40 -14.35 10.30
N GLN A 271 -6.30 -13.94 10.96
CA GLN A 271 -6.26 -12.72 11.76
C GLN A 271 -5.49 -11.63 11.02
N ALA A 272 -6.08 -10.44 10.91
CA ALA A 272 -5.47 -9.26 10.31
C ALA A 272 -4.53 -8.55 11.29
N TYR A 273 -3.38 -8.11 10.78
CA TYR A 273 -2.37 -7.36 11.52
C TYR A 273 -1.95 -6.15 10.70
N ASP A 274 -2.05 -4.94 11.27
CA ASP A 274 -1.41 -3.76 10.69
C ASP A 274 0.12 -3.76 10.94
N ALA A 275 0.82 -2.76 10.43
CA ALA A 275 2.27 -2.62 10.61
C ALA A 275 2.70 -2.59 12.09
N LYS A 276 1.97 -1.84 12.93
CA LYS A 276 2.26 -1.67 14.36
C LYS A 276 2.04 -2.97 15.13
N ALA A 277 0.96 -3.68 14.85
CA ALA A 277 0.65 -4.99 15.40
C ALA A 277 1.72 -6.03 15.01
N CYS A 278 2.19 -6.00 13.77
CA CYS A 278 3.29 -6.86 13.31
C CYS A 278 4.59 -6.60 14.07
N TYR A 279 4.99 -5.34 14.28
CA TYR A 279 6.19 -5.01 15.07
C TYR A 279 6.03 -5.42 16.54
N ARG A 280 4.84 -5.26 17.13
CA ARG A 280 4.55 -5.77 18.48
C ARG A 280 4.68 -7.29 18.54
N LYS A 281 4.12 -8.04 17.58
CA LYS A 281 4.27 -9.50 17.49
C LYS A 281 5.74 -9.91 17.33
N THR A 282 6.55 -9.17 16.57
CA THR A 282 8.00 -9.40 16.52
C THR A 282 8.62 -9.32 17.91
N LEU A 283 8.27 -8.31 18.71
CA LEU A 283 8.86 -8.07 20.03
C LEU A 283 8.29 -8.97 21.15
N GLU A 284 7.06 -9.45 20.99
CA GLU A 284 6.51 -10.51 21.84
C GLU A 284 7.28 -11.82 21.67
N VAL A 285 7.67 -12.13 20.43
CA VAL A 285 8.46 -13.32 20.08
C VAL A 285 9.95 -13.13 20.41
N ASP A 286 10.54 -12.02 20.00
CA ASP A 286 11.95 -11.68 20.21
C ASP A 286 12.10 -10.20 20.60
N GLU A 287 12.14 -9.96 21.91
CA GLU A 287 12.31 -8.62 22.49
C GLU A 287 13.70 -8.03 22.21
N LYS A 288 14.69 -8.84 21.80
CA LYS A 288 16.05 -8.37 21.47
C LYS A 288 16.16 -7.90 20.02
N TYR A 289 15.06 -7.88 19.27
CA TYR A 289 15.03 -7.47 17.88
C TYR A 289 15.08 -5.94 17.73
N ALA A 290 16.29 -5.36 17.79
CA ALA A 290 16.52 -3.90 17.76
C ALA A 290 15.83 -3.17 16.60
N VAL A 291 15.78 -3.78 15.40
CA VAL A 291 15.11 -3.19 14.22
C VAL A 291 13.60 -3.03 14.43
N ALA A 292 12.95 -3.93 15.17
CA ALA A 292 11.52 -3.90 15.42
C ALA A 292 11.17 -2.84 16.46
N TRP A 293 12.03 -2.63 17.47
CA TRP A 293 11.93 -1.47 18.37
C TRP A 293 12.00 -0.16 17.59
N ARG A 294 13.00 -0.01 16.69
CA ARG A 294 13.11 1.18 15.83
C ARG A 294 11.89 1.35 14.93
N ASN A 295 11.36 0.28 14.35
CA ASN A 295 10.17 0.37 13.49
C ASN A 295 8.89 0.66 14.28
N LEU A 296 8.74 0.11 15.49
CA LEU A 296 7.64 0.43 16.39
C LEU A 296 7.68 1.91 16.79
N GLY A 297 8.88 2.46 17.04
CA GLY A 297 9.06 3.88 17.32
C GLY A 297 8.64 4.78 16.16
N LEU A 298 8.90 4.38 14.90
CA LEU A 298 8.45 5.13 13.72
C LEU A 298 6.93 5.23 13.59
N VAL A 299 6.19 4.24 14.09
CA VAL A 299 4.72 4.22 14.09
C VAL A 299 4.14 4.71 15.43
N GLY A 300 4.92 5.49 16.19
CA GLY A 300 4.48 6.17 17.41
C GLY A 300 4.57 5.34 18.69
N GLY A 301 5.22 4.17 18.69
CA GLY A 301 5.38 3.32 19.86
C GLY A 301 4.25 2.31 20.07
N GLY A 302 4.20 1.67 21.24
CA GLY A 302 3.15 0.71 21.61
C GLY A 302 3.43 -0.10 22.88
N THR A 303 2.48 -0.95 23.24
CA THR A 303 2.59 -1.85 24.40
C THR A 303 3.28 -3.16 24.02
N VAL A 304 4.37 -3.49 24.72
CA VAL A 304 5.11 -4.75 24.56
C VAL A 304 5.21 -5.41 25.94
N LYS A 305 4.70 -6.64 26.07
CA LYS A 305 4.68 -7.41 27.33
C LYS A 305 4.12 -6.61 28.54
N GLY A 306 3.05 -5.86 28.30
CA GLY A 306 2.36 -5.09 29.35
C GLY A 306 3.06 -3.78 29.76
N ARG A 307 4.14 -3.39 29.07
CA ARG A 307 4.77 -2.08 29.26
C ARG A 307 4.59 -1.21 28.03
N ASP A 308 4.22 0.03 28.25
CA ASP A 308 4.06 1.03 27.20
C ASP A 308 5.40 1.69 26.87
N TYR A 309 5.63 1.87 25.57
CA TYR A 309 6.78 2.57 25.03
C TYR A 309 6.29 3.59 24.02
N ASP A 310 6.64 4.86 24.23
CA ASP A 310 6.52 5.88 23.19
C ASP A 310 7.62 5.74 22.13
N ALA A 311 7.61 6.61 21.12
CA ALA A 311 8.61 6.60 20.05
C ALA A 311 10.04 6.74 20.57
N LYS A 312 10.29 7.68 21.51
CA LYS A 312 11.61 7.93 22.09
C LYS A 312 12.12 6.71 22.85
N ALA A 313 11.30 6.14 23.73
CA ALA A 313 11.61 4.95 24.49
C ALA A 313 11.92 3.74 23.58
N CYS A 314 11.21 3.61 22.45
CA CYS A 314 11.49 2.58 21.45
C CYS A 314 12.87 2.77 20.78
N PHE A 315 13.23 4.00 20.38
CA PHE A 315 14.56 4.26 19.81
C PHE A 315 15.69 4.03 20.82
N VAL A 316 15.49 4.45 22.07
CA VAL A 316 16.44 4.15 23.16
C VAL A 316 16.60 2.65 23.34
N LYS A 317 15.52 1.87 23.38
CA LYS A 317 15.59 0.40 23.48
C LYS A 317 16.33 -0.23 22.30
N ALA A 318 16.10 0.25 21.08
CA ALA A 318 16.83 -0.22 19.92
C ALA A 318 18.35 0.00 20.06
N LEU A 319 18.76 1.14 20.63
CA LEU A 319 20.16 1.52 20.84
C LEU A 319 20.83 0.84 22.04
N GLU A 320 20.08 0.54 23.10
CA GLU A 320 20.56 -0.30 24.20
C GLU A 320 20.92 -1.70 23.71
N LEU A 321 20.12 -2.24 22.77
CA LEU A 321 20.34 -3.55 22.15
C LEU A 321 21.43 -3.52 21.07
N ASN A 322 21.50 -2.44 20.28
CA ASN A 322 22.50 -2.24 19.24
C ASN A 322 22.88 -0.76 19.09
N GLU A 323 23.99 -0.37 19.71
CA GLU A 323 24.53 0.98 19.64
C GLU A 323 25.09 1.36 18.26
N ASN A 324 25.39 0.36 17.42
CA ASN A 324 25.86 0.56 16.04
C ASN A 324 24.70 0.69 15.05
N PHE A 325 23.55 1.21 15.50
CA PHE A 325 22.36 1.38 14.67
C PHE A 325 22.15 2.86 14.30
N ALA A 326 22.89 3.34 13.28
CA ALA A 326 22.87 4.74 12.85
C ALA A 326 21.46 5.31 12.64
N ASN A 327 20.58 4.51 12.01
CA ASN A 327 19.17 4.88 11.81
C ASN A 327 18.43 5.17 13.12
N ALA A 328 18.68 4.41 14.20
CA ALA A 328 18.03 4.64 15.49
C ALA A 328 18.59 5.89 16.19
N TRP A 329 19.91 6.14 16.09
CA TRP A 329 20.52 7.39 16.56
C TRP A 329 19.93 8.61 15.87
N ASN A 330 19.82 8.59 14.54
CA ASN A 330 19.21 9.68 13.80
C ASN A 330 17.74 9.91 14.20
N ARG A 331 16.97 8.83 14.41
CA ARG A 331 15.57 8.95 14.84
C ARG A 331 15.42 9.42 16.28
N LEU A 332 16.35 9.06 17.17
CA LEU A 332 16.39 9.59 18.53
C LEU A 332 16.68 11.10 18.52
N GLY A 333 17.60 11.56 17.67
CA GLY A 333 17.87 12.99 17.51
C GLY A 333 16.65 13.78 17.00
N VAL A 334 15.88 13.22 16.08
CA VAL A 334 14.63 13.83 15.56
C VAL A 334 13.55 13.98 16.65
N VAL A 335 13.64 13.23 17.75
CA VAL A 335 12.69 13.32 18.88
C VAL A 335 13.35 13.91 20.13
N ASP A 336 14.20 14.92 19.98
CA ASP A 336 14.82 15.67 21.09
C ASP A 336 15.82 14.84 21.95
N GLY A 337 16.51 13.87 21.35
CA GLY A 337 17.54 13.07 22.01
C GLY A 337 17.03 12.14 23.13
N GLY A 338 17.95 11.64 23.96
CA GLY A 338 17.64 10.75 25.08
C GLY A 338 18.86 10.18 25.81
N THR A 339 18.60 9.29 26.78
CA THR A 339 19.64 8.60 27.55
C THR A 339 19.80 7.16 27.05
N VAL A 340 20.99 6.81 26.57
CA VAL A 340 21.33 5.46 26.10
C VAL A 340 22.45 4.92 26.98
N LYS A 341 22.23 3.76 27.62
CA LYS A 341 23.21 3.12 28.53
C LYS A 341 23.78 4.06 29.60
N GLY A 342 22.95 4.97 30.12
CA GLY A 342 23.32 5.92 31.18
C GLY A 342 24.02 7.20 30.71
N GLN A 343 24.30 7.34 29.41
CA GLN A 343 24.82 8.58 28.83
C GLN A 343 23.70 9.36 28.15
N ALA A 344 23.59 10.66 28.46
CA ALA A 344 22.64 11.56 27.81
C ALA A 344 23.20 12.07 26.48
N TYR A 345 22.33 12.13 25.48
CA TYR A 345 22.61 12.66 24.15
C TYR A 345 21.49 13.63 23.79
N ASP A 346 21.86 14.86 23.41
CA ASP A 346 20.96 15.80 22.74
C ASP A 346 20.79 15.42 21.25
N GLU A 347 20.03 16.22 20.51
CA GLU A 347 19.71 16.05 19.09
C GLU A 347 20.98 15.97 18.25
N LYS A 348 21.85 16.96 18.44
CA LYS A 348 23.11 17.11 17.71
C LYS A 348 24.07 15.95 18.00
N ALA A 349 24.25 15.57 19.26
CA ALA A 349 25.07 14.44 19.66
C ALA A 349 24.54 13.13 19.08
N CYS A 350 23.21 12.98 18.98
CA CYS A 350 22.58 11.84 18.31
C CYS A 350 22.90 11.79 16.80
N TYR A 351 22.84 12.93 16.09
CA TYR A 351 23.23 12.98 14.67
C TYR A 351 24.73 12.68 14.47
N VAL A 352 25.59 13.23 15.33
CA VAL A 352 27.03 12.90 15.33
C VAL A 352 27.26 11.41 15.55
N LYS A 353 26.58 10.79 16.53
CA LYS A 353 26.64 9.34 16.76
C LYS A 353 26.19 8.53 15.55
N ALA A 354 25.11 8.95 14.88
CA ALA A 354 24.65 8.30 13.66
C ALA A 354 25.75 8.31 12.57
N LEU A 355 26.47 9.43 12.43
CA LEU A 355 27.53 9.61 11.43
C LEU A 355 28.86 8.95 11.82
N GLU A 356 29.18 8.84 13.11
CA GLU A 356 30.30 8.03 13.60
C GLU A 356 30.12 6.55 13.21
N VAL A 357 28.89 6.05 13.33
CA VAL A 357 28.51 4.69 12.96
C VAL A 357 28.44 4.52 11.44
N ASP A 358 27.78 5.45 10.73
CA ASP A 358 27.61 5.41 9.27
C ASP A 358 27.69 6.80 8.65
N GLU A 359 28.86 7.14 8.10
CA GLU A 359 29.09 8.41 7.39
C GLU A 359 28.28 8.52 6.08
N LYS A 360 27.67 7.44 5.59
CA LYS A 360 26.82 7.47 4.39
C LYS A 360 25.35 7.75 4.72
N HIS A 361 25.03 8.06 5.97
CA HIS A 361 23.68 8.37 6.40
C HIS A 361 23.27 9.80 6.02
N ALA A 362 22.82 10.00 4.77
CA ALA A 362 22.46 11.32 4.21
C ALA A 362 21.54 12.15 5.11
N GLY A 363 20.49 11.55 5.69
CA GLY A 363 19.57 12.26 6.56
C GLY A 363 20.20 12.79 7.86
N ALA A 364 21.24 12.12 8.36
CA ALA A 364 21.92 12.56 9.58
C ALA A 364 22.86 13.73 9.30
N TRP A 365 23.48 13.75 8.11
CA TRP A 365 24.21 14.92 7.61
C TRP A 365 23.28 16.12 7.48
N ASN A 366 22.10 15.98 6.86
CA ASN A 366 21.17 17.10 6.73
C ASN A 366 20.70 17.61 8.10
N ASN A 367 20.32 16.69 8.99
CA ASN A 367 19.87 17.05 10.34
C ASN A 367 20.98 17.74 11.16
N LEU A 368 22.22 17.24 11.10
CA LEU A 368 23.35 17.91 11.72
C LEU A 368 23.59 19.30 11.13
N GLY A 369 23.37 19.46 9.82
CA GLY A 369 23.42 20.76 9.15
C GLY A 369 22.37 21.74 9.66
N ASN A 370 21.15 21.27 9.88
CA ASN A 370 20.06 22.04 10.47
C ASN A 370 20.36 22.46 11.92
N GLU A 371 21.15 21.67 12.65
CA GLU A 371 21.69 22.01 13.99
C GLU A 371 22.99 22.86 13.94
N GLY A 372 23.32 23.45 12.78
CA GLY A 372 24.46 24.35 12.60
C GLY A 372 25.80 23.64 12.30
N GLY A 373 25.81 22.32 12.16
CA GLY A 373 27.02 21.51 11.92
C GLY A 373 27.55 20.83 13.19
N GLY A 374 28.74 20.23 13.13
CA GLY A 374 29.38 19.57 14.26
C GLY A 374 30.67 18.83 13.91
N THR A 375 31.29 18.23 14.92
CA THR A 375 32.52 17.44 14.77
C THR A 375 32.16 15.98 14.54
N VAL A 376 32.54 15.43 13.39
CA VAL A 376 32.33 14.02 13.04
C VAL A 376 33.71 13.39 12.80
N LYS A 377 34.06 12.38 13.60
CA LYS A 377 35.36 11.68 13.57
C LYS A 377 36.58 12.62 13.54
N GLY A 378 36.51 13.69 14.34
CA GLY A 378 37.60 14.66 14.50
C GLY A 378 37.71 15.72 13.40
N ARG A 379 36.80 15.73 12.41
CA ARG A 379 36.66 16.84 11.46
C ARG A 379 35.44 17.67 11.82
N ASP A 380 35.62 18.99 11.87
CA ASP A 380 34.52 19.94 11.99
C ASP A 380 33.85 20.17 10.65
N TYR A 381 32.52 20.15 10.68
CA TYR A 381 31.66 20.47 9.55
C TYR A 381 30.73 21.60 9.95
N ASN A 382 30.66 22.65 9.15
CA ASN A 382 29.61 23.66 9.30
C ASN A 382 28.29 23.21 8.65
N ALA A 383 27.21 23.96 8.88
CA ALA A 383 25.87 23.67 8.34
C ALA A 383 25.87 23.37 6.83
N LYS A 384 26.55 24.22 6.04
CA LYS A 384 26.60 24.10 4.58
C LYS A 384 27.36 22.85 4.15
N GLU A 385 28.49 22.55 4.76
CA GLU A 385 29.27 21.33 4.45
C GLU A 385 28.47 20.06 4.74
N CYS A 386 27.74 20.05 5.87
CA CYS A 386 26.84 18.95 6.23
C CYS A 386 25.73 18.75 5.18
N ILE A 387 25.04 19.81 4.78
CA ILE A 387 23.95 19.72 3.78
C ILE A 387 24.50 19.28 2.41
N LEU A 388 25.67 19.79 2.00
CA LEU A 388 26.32 19.37 0.76
C LEU A 388 26.72 17.89 0.80
N LYS A 389 27.14 17.36 1.96
CA LYS A 389 27.37 15.92 2.16
C LYS A 389 26.09 15.11 2.01
N ALA A 390 24.96 15.59 2.53
CA ALA A 390 23.66 14.94 2.34
C ALA A 390 23.27 14.87 0.85
N LEU A 391 23.47 15.96 0.09
CA LEU A 391 23.21 16.03 -1.35
C LEU A 391 24.18 15.21 -2.20
N GLU A 392 25.44 15.07 -1.76
CA GLU A 392 26.41 14.16 -2.40
C GLU A 392 25.92 12.70 -2.34
N LEU A 393 25.32 12.32 -1.21
CA LEU A 393 24.83 10.96 -0.95
C LEU A 393 23.45 10.70 -1.58
N ASP A 394 22.55 11.69 -1.55
CA ASP A 394 21.20 11.60 -2.11
C ASP A 394 20.72 12.97 -2.62
N GLU A 395 21.06 13.27 -3.87
CA GLU A 395 20.66 14.49 -4.57
C GLU A 395 19.16 14.56 -4.86
N LYS A 396 18.44 13.43 -4.83
CA LYS A 396 17.02 13.41 -5.19
C LYS A 396 16.10 13.81 -4.04
N ASN A 397 16.65 14.03 -2.85
CA ASN A 397 15.88 14.43 -1.69
C ASN A 397 15.57 15.92 -1.69
N ALA A 398 14.31 16.28 -1.92
CA ALA A 398 13.86 17.67 -1.96
C ALA A 398 14.19 18.45 -0.68
N ASN A 399 14.13 17.82 0.50
CA ASN A 399 14.39 18.49 1.78
C ASN A 399 15.84 18.99 1.91
N TYR A 400 16.80 18.29 1.29
CA TYR A 400 18.20 18.69 1.38
C TYR A 400 18.48 19.92 0.50
N TRP A 401 17.79 20.02 -0.64
CA TRP A 401 17.81 21.23 -1.47
C TRP A 401 17.16 22.40 -0.75
N ASP A 402 16.01 22.21 -0.10
CA ASP A 402 15.39 23.25 0.70
C ASP A 402 16.32 23.73 1.84
N SER A 403 16.95 22.79 2.56
CA SER A 403 17.91 23.11 3.62
C SER A 403 19.11 23.90 3.08
N LEU A 404 19.62 23.55 1.88
CA LEU A 404 20.73 24.27 1.23
C LEU A 404 20.34 25.72 0.87
N GLY A 405 19.12 25.92 0.37
CA GLY A 405 18.61 27.25 0.05
C GLY A 405 18.37 28.09 1.30
N ASP A 406 17.70 27.51 2.29
CA ASP A 406 17.26 28.27 3.46
C ASP A 406 18.42 28.62 4.40
N LEU A 407 19.23 27.61 4.77
CA LEU A 407 20.26 27.75 5.80
C LEU A 407 21.63 28.15 5.25
N ALA A 408 21.96 27.74 4.03
CA ALA A 408 23.28 27.98 3.43
C ALA A 408 23.27 29.01 2.30
N GLY A 409 22.09 29.51 1.90
CA GLY A 409 21.92 30.49 0.83
C GLY A 409 22.30 29.96 -0.56
N GLY A 410 22.36 28.63 -0.74
CA GLY A 410 22.85 27.97 -1.94
C GLY A 410 24.24 27.35 -1.80
N GLY A 411 24.75 26.77 -2.89
CA GLY A 411 26.02 26.06 -2.90
C GLY A 411 26.37 25.46 -4.25
N THR A 412 27.50 24.73 -4.29
CA THR A 412 27.92 24.02 -5.50
C THR A 412 27.63 22.54 -5.33
N VAL A 413 26.74 22.00 -6.17
CA VAL A 413 26.37 20.59 -6.18
C VAL A 413 26.77 20.02 -7.53
N LYS A 414 27.64 19.00 -7.54
CA LYS A 414 28.16 18.36 -8.76
C LYS A 414 28.75 19.34 -9.79
N GLY A 415 29.40 20.40 -9.32
CA GLY A 415 30.06 21.41 -10.17
C GLY A 415 29.13 22.51 -10.68
N TRP A 416 27.84 22.46 -10.38
CA TRP A 416 26.87 23.50 -10.73
C TRP A 416 26.62 24.38 -9.51
N ALA A 417 26.70 25.70 -9.69
CA ALA A 417 26.36 26.65 -8.65
C ALA A 417 24.83 26.85 -8.62
N TYR A 418 24.27 26.77 -7.42
CA TYR A 418 22.87 27.03 -7.13
C TYR A 418 22.81 28.15 -6.12
N ASP A 419 22.04 29.19 -6.41
CA ASP A 419 21.69 30.19 -5.42
C ASP A 419 20.53 29.71 -4.52
N LYS A 420 20.12 30.55 -3.55
CA LYS A 420 19.01 30.26 -2.64
C LYS A 420 17.71 29.89 -3.39
N LYS A 421 17.39 30.61 -4.46
CA LYS A 421 16.17 30.43 -5.24
C LYS A 421 16.25 29.17 -6.10
N ASP A 422 17.38 28.91 -6.73
CA ASP A 422 17.61 27.68 -7.50
C ASP A 422 17.39 26.45 -6.62
N CYS A 423 17.88 26.48 -5.38
CA CYS A 423 17.70 25.39 -4.42
C CYS A 423 16.21 25.11 -4.13
N PHE A 424 15.40 26.13 -3.88
CA PHE A 424 13.96 25.96 -3.66
C PHE A 424 13.22 25.46 -4.90
N VAL A 425 13.62 25.93 -6.09
CA VAL A 425 13.10 25.40 -7.36
C VAL A 425 13.44 23.92 -7.50
N ARG A 426 14.68 23.50 -7.22
CA ARG A 426 15.07 22.08 -7.26
C ARG A 426 14.30 21.24 -6.24
N ALA A 427 14.08 21.75 -5.03
CA ALA A 427 13.23 21.08 -4.03
C ALA A 427 11.81 20.84 -4.56
N LEU A 428 11.20 21.84 -5.20
CA LEU A 428 9.87 21.72 -5.82
C LEU A 428 9.86 20.81 -7.05
N GLU A 429 10.92 20.79 -7.86
CA GLU A 429 11.03 19.88 -9.01
C GLU A 429 11.13 18.41 -8.59
N LEU A 430 11.85 18.14 -7.50
CA LEU A 430 12.06 16.80 -6.95
C LEU A 430 10.91 16.34 -6.04
N SER A 431 10.06 17.26 -5.60
CA SER A 431 8.88 16.92 -4.81
C SER A 431 7.85 16.16 -5.67
N GLU A 432 7.73 14.86 -5.43
CA GLU A 432 6.75 14.01 -6.10
C GLU A 432 5.32 14.19 -5.53
N ASN A 433 5.15 14.96 -4.43
CA ASN A 433 3.89 15.05 -3.69
C ASN A 433 3.52 16.50 -3.28
N HIS A 434 2.57 17.09 -4.01
CA HIS A 434 2.14 18.48 -3.86
C HIS A 434 1.60 18.85 -2.46
N MET A 435 1.15 17.88 -1.65
CA MET A 435 0.59 18.12 -0.30
C MET A 435 1.61 18.62 0.73
N PHE A 436 2.91 18.43 0.51
CA PHE A 436 3.96 18.80 1.47
C PHE A 436 4.91 19.87 0.93
N GLU A 437 4.60 20.46 -0.24
CA GLU A 437 5.40 21.52 -0.85
C GLU A 437 5.22 22.88 -0.18
N THR A 438 4.32 22.99 0.81
CA THR A 438 3.99 24.24 1.50
C THR A 438 5.22 25.01 1.97
N VAL A 439 6.19 24.31 2.56
CA VAL A 439 7.43 24.95 3.04
C VAL A 439 8.28 25.45 1.87
N PHE A 440 8.42 24.65 0.81
CA PHE A 440 9.23 25.00 -0.36
C PHE A 440 8.61 26.17 -1.13
N TRP A 441 7.29 26.18 -1.32
CA TRP A 441 6.56 27.29 -1.93
C TRP A 441 6.69 28.57 -1.10
N ARG A 442 6.55 28.47 0.22
CA ARG A 442 6.76 29.61 1.12
C ARG A 442 8.19 30.16 1.00
N ASN A 443 9.17 29.28 1.00
CA ASN A 443 10.58 29.64 0.90
C ASN A 443 10.91 30.29 -0.45
N LEU A 444 10.37 29.75 -1.55
CA LEU A 444 10.49 30.34 -2.89
C LEU A 444 9.81 31.70 -2.98
N GLY A 445 8.61 31.86 -2.40
CA GLY A 445 7.89 33.14 -2.36
C GLY A 445 8.69 34.21 -1.61
N ASN A 446 9.23 33.85 -0.44
CA ASN A 446 10.11 34.72 0.35
C ASN A 446 11.42 35.07 -0.40
N ALA A 447 11.87 34.21 -1.31
CA ALA A 447 13.02 34.43 -2.16
C ALA A 447 12.71 35.20 -3.47
N GLY A 448 11.48 35.72 -3.64
CA GLY A 448 11.11 36.52 -4.80
C GLY A 448 10.44 35.76 -5.94
N GLY A 449 9.88 34.57 -5.68
CA GLY A 449 9.22 33.73 -6.69
C GLY A 449 10.20 33.01 -7.61
N GLY A 450 9.72 32.27 -8.60
CA GLY A 450 10.59 31.51 -9.50
C GLY A 450 9.86 30.71 -10.57
N THR A 451 10.64 30.10 -11.47
CA THR A 451 10.09 29.22 -12.51
C THR A 451 10.24 27.78 -12.07
N VAL A 452 9.11 27.10 -11.85
CA VAL A 452 9.05 25.72 -11.39
C VAL A 452 8.36 24.90 -12.47
N ARG A 453 9.03 23.85 -12.96
CA ARG A 453 8.50 22.95 -14.02
C ARG A 453 7.97 23.72 -15.25
N GLY A 454 8.67 24.79 -15.63
CA GLY A 454 8.34 25.63 -16.79
C GLY A 454 7.25 26.69 -16.58
N THR A 455 6.64 26.76 -15.39
CA THR A 455 5.65 27.81 -15.04
C THR A 455 6.30 28.83 -14.12
N HIS A 456 6.16 30.12 -14.44
CA HIS A 456 6.64 31.20 -13.59
C HIS A 456 5.62 31.50 -12.49
N TYR A 457 6.10 31.63 -11.26
CA TYR A 457 5.31 31.98 -10.08
C TYR A 457 5.90 33.23 -9.44
N SER A 458 5.07 34.25 -9.30
CA SER A 458 5.35 35.45 -8.50
C SER A 458 5.39 35.12 -7.00
N PRO A 459 5.95 36.02 -6.16
CA PRO A 459 5.94 35.84 -4.71
C PRO A 459 4.55 35.56 -4.12
N ASP A 460 3.52 36.27 -4.59
CA ASP A 460 2.15 36.13 -4.11
C ASP A 460 1.52 34.79 -4.54
N GLU A 461 1.81 34.33 -5.76
CA GLU A 461 1.36 33.01 -6.24
C GLU A 461 2.04 31.88 -5.47
N CYS A 462 3.34 32.01 -5.17
CA CYS A 462 4.04 31.07 -4.31
C CYS A 462 3.44 31.03 -2.90
N LYS A 463 3.07 32.18 -2.34
CA LYS A 463 2.41 32.26 -1.03
C LYS A 463 1.02 31.63 -1.06
N ALA A 464 0.24 31.87 -2.11
CA ALA A 464 -1.06 31.23 -2.31
C ALA A 464 -0.93 29.70 -2.36
N LYS A 465 0.05 29.19 -3.11
CA LYS A 465 0.39 27.76 -3.15
C LYS A 465 0.76 27.20 -1.77
N ALA A 466 1.55 27.94 -0.99
CA ALA A 466 1.90 27.56 0.36
C ALA A 466 0.66 27.46 1.28
N GLU A 467 -0.33 28.33 1.09
CA GLU A 467 -1.59 28.33 1.84
C GLU A 467 -2.62 27.29 1.32
N GLY A 468 -2.27 26.51 0.29
CA GLY A 468 -3.16 25.51 -0.31
C GLY A 468 -4.26 26.11 -1.20
N LYS A 469 -4.06 27.32 -1.73
CA LYS A 469 -5.00 28.05 -2.59
C LYS A 469 -4.71 27.89 -4.08
#